data_AF-A0A9D8UER6-F1
#
_entry.id   AF-A0A9D8UER6-F1
#
_cell.length_a   1.000
_cell.length_b   1.000
_cell.length_c   1.000
_cell.angle_alpha   90.00
_cell.angle_beta   90.00
_cell.angle_gamma   90.00
#
_symmetry.space_group_name_H-M   'P 1'
#
loop_
_entity.id
_entity.type
_entity.pdbx_description
1 polymer ?
#
loop_
_entity_poly.entity_id
_entity_poly.type
_entity_poly.pdbx_seq_one_letter_code
_entity_poly.pdbx_strand_id
1 'polypeptide(L)'
;MIESNVKKDLEFKIDLYINGKLNQEETDELWAELIQDGYYLDYTKSVANLKAVIESKRDIKKSAPVYRLRKVINYGAAAAIAIIIGVVSVFNYTSTTTTGELTPLEQLDLDNIRGSEDNPAANTNEVIKEAIELANNGNFEDAISLLQVTLIDTNIPELVAEMSLTLGSIQYNYGEYESAVLSFERIISQTTVDIQVLEKGYWYLANTYLQLDRLADAESAFQKTLDMDGQYSRIAKTNLEALQSVR
;
A
#
# COMPACT_ATOMS: atom_id res chain seq x y z
N MET A 1 -11.86 -0.23 -25.96
CA MET A 1 -12.79 0.89 -25.69
C MET A 1 -13.75 0.62 -24.53
N ILE A 2 -14.12 -0.64 -24.27
CA ILE A 2 -15.06 -1.03 -23.21
C ILE A 2 -14.40 -0.90 -21.82
N GLU A 3 -13.17 -1.38 -21.63
CA GLU A 3 -12.46 -1.31 -20.34
C GLU A 3 -12.31 0.12 -19.79
N SER A 4 -11.93 1.09 -20.63
CA SER A 4 -11.78 2.49 -20.19
C SER A 4 -13.08 3.11 -19.68
N ASN A 5 -14.24 2.66 -20.17
CA ASN A 5 -15.53 3.16 -19.70
C ASN A 5 -15.93 2.50 -18.37
N VAL A 6 -15.60 1.21 -18.20
CA VAL A 6 -15.82 0.48 -16.93
C VAL A 6 -14.97 1.07 -15.81
N LYS A 7 -13.68 1.37 -16.05
CA LYS A 7 -12.80 1.99 -15.05
C LYS A 7 -13.32 3.34 -14.56
N LYS A 8 -13.80 4.18 -15.50
CA LYS A 8 -14.39 5.50 -15.18
C LYS A 8 -15.72 5.42 -14.43
N ASP A 9 -16.53 4.41 -14.74
CA ASP A 9 -17.80 4.15 -14.05
C ASP A 9 -17.55 3.74 -12.58
N LEU A 10 -16.55 2.90 -12.35
CA LEU A 10 -16.20 2.41 -11.02
C LEU A 10 -15.60 3.53 -10.14
N GLU A 11 -14.70 4.35 -10.67
CA GLU A 11 -14.18 5.54 -9.96
C GLU A 11 -15.31 6.51 -9.56
N PHE A 12 -16.31 6.68 -10.42
CA PHE A 12 -17.46 7.54 -10.16
C PHE A 12 -18.37 6.96 -9.06
N LYS A 13 -18.64 5.66 -9.07
CA LYS A 13 -19.40 4.98 -8.00
C LYS A 13 -18.67 5.07 -6.65
N ILE A 14 -17.35 4.94 -6.64
CA ILE A 14 -16.53 5.09 -5.42
C ILE A 14 -16.66 6.52 -4.85
N ASP A 15 -16.64 7.56 -5.70
CA ASP A 15 -16.88 8.94 -5.25
C ASP A 15 -18.29 9.12 -4.65
N LEU A 16 -19.32 8.53 -5.27
CA LEU A 16 -20.68 8.58 -4.73
C LEU A 16 -20.80 7.86 -3.37
N TYR A 17 -20.17 6.69 -3.24
CA TYR A 17 -20.14 5.90 -2.00
C TYR A 17 -19.49 6.68 -0.87
N ILE A 18 -18.29 7.21 -1.11
CA ILE A 18 -17.52 7.99 -0.15
C ILE A 18 -18.29 9.24 0.26
N ASN A 19 -19.12 9.80 -0.63
CA ASN A 19 -19.99 10.92 -0.35
C ASN A 19 -21.33 10.59 0.32
N GLY A 20 -21.59 9.32 0.65
CA GLY A 20 -22.84 8.87 1.27
C GLY A 20 -24.06 9.06 0.36
N LYS A 21 -23.83 9.09 -0.96
CA LYS A 21 -24.86 9.33 -1.98
C LYS A 21 -25.43 8.04 -2.57
N LEU A 22 -24.79 6.90 -2.31
CA LEU A 22 -25.31 5.60 -2.69
C LEU A 22 -26.31 5.09 -1.66
N ASN A 23 -27.33 4.41 -2.14
CA ASN A 23 -28.23 3.64 -1.30
C ASN A 23 -27.63 2.28 -0.92
N GLN A 24 -28.32 1.50 -0.09
CA GLN A 24 -27.80 0.22 0.42
C GLN A 24 -27.57 -0.81 -0.69
N GLU A 25 -28.49 -0.89 -1.66
CA GLU A 25 -28.40 -1.82 -2.79
C GLU A 25 -27.23 -1.46 -3.73
N GLU A 26 -27.09 -0.17 -4.06
CA GLU A 26 -25.96 0.34 -4.86
C GLU A 26 -24.60 0.18 -4.15
N THR A 27 -24.61 0.27 -2.81
CA THR A 27 -23.42 0.05 -1.98
C THR A 27 -23.00 -1.42 -2.06
N ASP A 28 -23.95 -2.33 -1.90
CA ASP A 28 -23.70 -3.77 -1.94
C ASP A 28 -23.21 -4.22 -3.33
N GLU A 29 -23.76 -3.65 -4.41
CA GLU A 29 -23.28 -3.86 -5.79
C GLU A 29 -21.86 -3.36 -5.99
N LEU A 30 -21.55 -2.14 -5.51
CA LEU A 30 -20.20 -1.59 -5.57
C LEU A 30 -19.21 -2.51 -4.83
N TRP A 31 -19.54 -2.97 -3.62
CA TRP A 31 -18.67 -3.89 -2.89
C TRP A 31 -18.48 -5.23 -3.60
N ALA A 32 -19.51 -5.77 -4.24
CA ALA A 32 -19.39 -6.99 -5.04
C ALA A 32 -18.42 -6.82 -6.22
N GLU A 33 -18.41 -5.63 -6.85
CA GLU A 33 -17.49 -5.26 -7.94
C GLU A 33 -16.06 -5.01 -7.41
N LEU A 34 -15.91 -4.31 -6.28
CA LEU A 34 -14.63 -4.02 -5.65
C LEU A 34 -13.92 -5.26 -5.10
N ILE A 35 -14.66 -6.23 -4.54
CA ILE A 35 -14.08 -7.46 -3.97
C ILE A 35 -13.45 -8.34 -5.06
N GLN A 36 -13.86 -8.20 -6.32
CA GLN A 36 -13.29 -8.94 -7.44
C GLN A 36 -11.98 -8.33 -7.96
N ASP A 37 -11.66 -7.08 -7.60
CA ASP A 37 -10.49 -6.35 -8.08
C ASP A 37 -9.79 -5.59 -6.94
N GLY A 38 -8.72 -6.19 -6.40
CA GLY A 38 -7.97 -5.66 -5.26
C GLY A 38 -7.49 -4.22 -5.44
N TYR A 39 -7.20 -3.79 -6.68
CA TYR A 39 -6.77 -2.43 -6.99
C TYR A 39 -7.80 -1.37 -6.56
N TYR A 40 -9.09 -1.61 -6.82
CA TYR A 40 -10.13 -0.63 -6.48
C TYR A 40 -10.50 -0.64 -5.00
N LEU A 41 -10.26 -1.75 -4.30
CA LEU A 41 -10.38 -1.82 -2.85
C LEU A 41 -9.38 -0.85 -2.19
N ASP A 42 -8.13 -0.85 -2.63
CA ASP A 42 -7.08 0.01 -2.06
C ASP A 42 -7.22 1.47 -2.49
N TYR A 43 -7.70 1.72 -3.71
CA TYR A 43 -8.13 3.05 -4.13
C TYR A 43 -9.26 3.58 -3.24
N THR A 44 -10.27 2.76 -2.94
CA THR A 44 -11.40 3.14 -2.07
C THR A 44 -10.92 3.50 -0.66
N LYS A 45 -10.03 2.70 -0.06
CA LYS A 45 -9.40 3.00 1.24
C LYS A 45 -8.66 4.34 1.21
N SER A 46 -7.88 4.58 0.16
CA SER A 46 -7.10 5.81 0.00
C SER A 46 -7.99 7.06 -0.12
N VAL A 47 -9.05 7.00 -0.93
CA VAL A 47 -9.98 8.13 -1.12
C VAL A 47 -10.83 8.35 0.14
N ALA A 48 -11.25 7.29 0.85
CA ALA A 48 -11.99 7.41 2.11
C ALA A 48 -11.15 8.10 3.20
N ASN A 49 -9.88 7.70 3.33
CA ASN A 49 -8.92 8.35 4.25
C ASN A 49 -8.72 9.83 3.89
N LEU A 50 -8.54 10.14 2.59
CA LEU A 50 -8.41 11.52 2.13
C LEU A 50 -9.65 12.37 2.44
N LYS A 51 -10.86 11.82 2.27
CA LYS A 51 -12.10 12.52 2.61
C LYS A 51 -12.18 12.81 4.11
N ALA A 52 -11.87 11.84 4.97
CA ALA A 52 -11.88 12.03 6.42
C ALA A 52 -10.92 13.17 6.86
N VAL A 53 -9.76 13.28 6.21
CA VAL A 53 -8.82 14.39 6.42
C VAL A 53 -9.37 15.74 5.95
N ILE A 54 -10.10 15.77 4.84
CA ILE A 54 -10.72 17.01 4.32
C ILE A 54 -11.90 17.45 5.20
N GLU A 55 -12.71 16.52 5.69
CA GLU A 55 -13.83 16.79 6.60
C GLU A 55 -13.36 17.29 7.97
N SER A 56 -12.33 16.66 8.55
CA SER A 56 -11.72 17.15 9.80
C SER A 56 -11.17 18.59 9.66
N LYS A 57 -10.56 18.94 8.52
CA LYS A 57 -10.15 20.32 8.21
C LYS A 57 -11.32 21.28 8.00
N ARG A 58 -12.49 20.82 7.54
CA ARG A 58 -13.71 21.62 7.39
C ARG A 58 -14.39 21.89 8.73
N ASP A 59 -14.37 20.92 9.65
CA ASP A 59 -14.98 21.04 10.98
C ASP A 59 -14.17 21.94 11.92
N ILE A 60 -12.84 21.96 11.80
CA ILE A 60 -11.97 22.91 12.53
C ILE A 60 -12.26 24.38 12.14
N LYS A 61 -12.81 24.62 10.94
CA LYS A 61 -13.18 25.97 10.47
C LYS A 61 -14.59 26.42 10.89
N LYS A 62 -15.42 25.54 11.46
CA LYS A 62 -16.80 25.86 11.86
C LYS A 62 -17.06 25.53 13.33
N SER A 63 -16.79 26.55 14.16
CA SER A 63 -17.44 26.79 15.45
C SER A 63 -17.05 25.90 16.64
N ALA A 64 -16.41 26.52 17.64
CA ALA A 64 -16.54 26.08 19.03
C ALA A 64 -17.94 26.46 19.54
N PRO A 65 -18.69 25.50 20.10
CA PRO A 65 -19.14 25.70 21.48
C PRO A 65 -19.03 24.43 22.32
N VAL A 66 -18.57 24.63 23.55
CA VAL A 66 -18.51 23.62 24.61
C VAL A 66 -19.93 23.13 24.93
N TYR A 67 -20.18 21.82 24.82
CA TYR A 67 -21.38 21.17 25.36
C TYR A 67 -21.05 19.97 26.25
N ARG A 68 -21.69 19.98 27.42
CA ARG A 68 -21.56 19.01 28.53
C ARG A 68 -22.06 17.62 28.12
N LEU A 69 -21.27 16.60 28.44
CA LEU A 69 -21.58 15.19 28.24
C LEU A 69 -22.78 14.78 29.13
N ARG A 70 -23.95 14.54 28.53
CA ARG A 70 -25.07 13.88 29.23
C ARG A 70 -24.99 12.37 28.98
N LYS A 71 -24.88 11.68 30.09
CA LYS A 71 -24.59 10.26 30.29
C LYS A 71 -25.67 9.34 29.72
N VAL A 72 -25.30 8.42 28.83
CA VAL A 72 -25.84 7.05 28.76
C VAL A 72 -24.67 6.12 28.41
N ILE A 73 -24.22 5.33 29.39
CA ILE A 73 -23.19 4.30 29.20
C ILE A 73 -23.86 2.97 29.52
N ASN A 74 -23.87 2.06 28.54
CA ASN A 74 -24.03 0.63 28.79
C ASN A 74 -22.63 0.05 29.05
N TYR A 75 -22.47 -0.68 30.17
CA TYR A 75 -21.20 -1.12 30.76
C TYR A 75 -20.36 -2.11 29.91
N GLY A 76 -20.75 -2.41 28.67
CA GLY A 76 -19.90 -3.16 27.72
C GLY A 76 -18.80 -2.30 27.07
N ALA A 77 -19.06 -1.02 26.83
CA ALA A 77 -18.12 -0.13 26.13
C ALA A 77 -16.92 0.28 27.02
N ALA A 78 -17.12 0.43 28.33
CA ALA A 78 -16.09 0.97 29.23
C ALA A 78 -14.87 0.04 29.39
N ALA A 79 -15.05 -1.29 29.34
CA ALA A 79 -13.95 -2.25 29.45
C ALA A 79 -13.08 -2.28 28.17
N ALA A 80 -13.70 -2.22 26.98
CA ALA A 80 -12.99 -2.12 25.71
C ALA A 80 -12.24 -0.79 25.59
N ILE A 81 -12.85 0.31 26.04
CA ILE A 81 -12.24 1.65 26.04
C ILE A 81 -11.01 1.71 26.96
N ALA A 82 -11.03 1.05 28.13
CA ALA A 82 -9.86 1.05 29.03
C ALA A 82 -8.66 0.29 28.44
N ILE A 83 -8.91 -0.82 27.72
CA ILE A 83 -7.87 -1.58 27.03
C ILE A 83 -7.32 -0.80 25.85
N ILE A 84 -8.19 -0.17 25.05
CA ILE A 84 -7.79 0.67 23.91
C ILE A 84 -7.01 1.90 24.39
N ILE A 85 -7.44 2.57 25.47
CA ILE A 85 -6.72 3.71 26.06
C ILE A 85 -5.36 3.25 26.62
N GLY A 86 -5.27 2.07 27.23
CA GLY A 86 -4.00 1.51 27.71
C GLY A 86 -3.01 1.24 26.59
N VAL A 87 -3.47 0.65 25.47
CA VAL A 87 -2.65 0.37 24.28
C VAL A 87 -2.25 1.66 23.55
N VAL A 88 -3.19 2.60 23.40
CA VAL A 88 -2.95 3.90 22.75
C VAL A 88 -2.03 4.79 23.60
N SER A 89 -2.07 4.70 24.93
CA SER A 89 -1.17 5.49 25.80
C SER A 89 0.28 5.03 25.76
N VAL A 90 0.53 3.74 25.48
CA VAL A 90 1.89 3.21 25.31
C VAL A 90 2.44 3.52 23.90
N PHE A 91 1.59 3.63 22.88
CA PHE A 91 2.00 4.00 21.53
C PHE A 91 2.14 5.52 21.29
N ASN A 92 1.41 6.35 22.04
CA ASN A 92 1.41 7.82 21.87
C ASN A 92 2.57 8.57 22.56
N TYR A 93 3.60 7.89 23.07
CA TYR A 93 4.78 8.61 23.58
C TYR A 93 5.73 9.09 22.47
N THR A 94 5.46 8.71 21.21
CA THR A 94 6.24 9.15 20.04
C THR A 94 5.32 9.38 18.86
N SER A 95 4.59 10.50 18.85
CA SER A 95 4.22 11.24 17.62
C SER A 95 3.41 12.48 17.99
N THR A 96 4.06 13.62 17.95
CA THR A 96 3.40 14.93 17.91
C THR A 96 2.62 15.08 16.61
N THR A 97 1.34 15.43 16.73
CA THR A 97 0.43 15.89 15.67
C THR A 97 1.09 16.85 14.67
N THR A 98 0.91 16.74 13.33
CA THR A 98 0.70 17.87 12.37
C THR A 98 0.30 17.43 10.94
N THR A 99 -0.96 17.66 10.55
CA THR A 99 -1.46 17.95 9.17
C THR A 99 -0.73 17.39 7.93
N GLY A 100 -1.38 16.50 7.16
CA GLY A 100 -1.00 16.20 5.76
C GLY A 100 0.32 15.43 5.63
N GLU A 101 0.55 14.49 6.54
CA GLU A 101 1.83 13.80 6.68
C GLU A 101 2.06 12.82 5.53
N LEU A 102 3.29 12.85 5.01
CA LEU A 102 3.86 11.82 4.13
C LEU A 102 3.93 10.51 4.92
N THR A 103 2.95 9.64 4.73
CA THR A 103 2.95 8.32 5.37
C THR A 103 3.39 7.27 4.35
N PRO A 104 4.49 6.54 4.61
CA PRO A 104 4.82 5.36 3.83
C PRO A 104 3.67 4.35 3.86
N LEU A 105 3.64 3.43 2.89
CA LEU A 105 2.69 2.33 2.90
C LEU A 105 2.80 1.52 4.20
N GLU A 106 1.66 1.20 4.83
CA GLU A 106 1.65 0.39 6.06
C GLU A 106 2.11 -1.06 5.78
N GLN A 107 1.67 -1.60 4.63
CA GLN A 107 2.02 -2.93 4.14
C GLN A 107 2.07 -2.89 2.61
N LEU A 108 2.92 -3.72 2.00
CA LEU A 108 2.94 -3.96 0.57
C LEU A 108 2.15 -5.23 0.24
N ASP A 109 1.33 -5.15 -0.80
CA ASP A 109 0.59 -6.31 -1.27
C ASP A 109 1.53 -7.38 -1.85
N LEU A 110 1.23 -8.62 -1.50
CA LEU A 110 1.84 -9.81 -2.08
C LEU A 110 0.94 -10.28 -3.23
N ASP A 111 1.03 -9.60 -4.37
CA ASP A 111 0.23 -9.93 -5.56
C ASP A 111 0.55 -11.35 -6.07
N ASN A 112 -0.49 -12.10 -6.46
CA ASN A 112 -0.32 -13.39 -7.13
C ASN A 112 -0.01 -13.17 -8.61
N ILE A 113 1.12 -13.68 -9.07
CA ILE A 113 1.53 -13.67 -10.48
C ILE A 113 0.46 -14.39 -11.31
N ARG A 114 -0.22 -13.66 -12.21
CA ARG A 114 -1.04 -14.27 -13.26
C ARG A 114 -0.11 -14.91 -14.28
N GLY A 115 0.25 -16.17 -14.05
CA GLY A 115 1.05 -16.94 -15.00
C GLY A 115 0.32 -17.10 -16.34
N SER A 116 0.98 -16.72 -17.43
CA SER A 116 0.66 -17.25 -18.76
C SER A 116 1.10 -18.72 -18.80
N GLU A 117 0.17 -19.63 -19.03
CA GLU A 117 0.30 -21.09 -18.83
C GLU A 117 1.42 -21.81 -19.63
N ASP A 118 2.17 -21.15 -20.50
CA ASP A 118 3.05 -21.80 -21.49
C ASP A 118 4.57 -21.55 -21.33
N ASN A 119 5.07 -21.07 -20.18
CA ASN A 119 6.47 -20.67 -20.03
C ASN A 119 7.22 -21.49 -18.94
N PRO A 120 8.54 -21.83 -19.09
CA PRO A 120 9.43 -22.36 -18.04
C PRO A 120 9.42 -21.68 -16.66
N ALA A 121 8.66 -20.58 -16.50
CA ALA A 121 8.31 -19.92 -15.25
C ALA A 121 7.48 -20.79 -14.28
N ALA A 122 7.02 -21.99 -14.65
CA ALA A 122 6.21 -22.84 -13.77
C ALA A 122 6.85 -23.08 -12.39
N ASN A 123 8.14 -23.43 -12.34
CA ASN A 123 8.85 -23.67 -11.08
C ASN A 123 9.05 -22.38 -10.26
N THR A 124 9.28 -21.24 -10.92
CA THR A 124 9.46 -19.96 -10.23
C THR A 124 8.14 -19.42 -9.68
N ASN A 125 7.06 -19.63 -10.42
CA ASN A 125 5.71 -19.33 -9.95
C ASN A 125 5.35 -20.16 -8.71
N GLU A 126 5.78 -21.43 -8.65
CA GLU A 126 5.62 -22.27 -7.46
C GLU A 126 6.41 -21.74 -6.26
N VAL A 127 7.69 -21.38 -6.44
CA VAL A 127 8.53 -20.83 -5.36
C VAL A 127 7.97 -19.50 -4.82
N ILE A 128 7.56 -18.58 -5.71
CA ILE A 128 6.98 -17.30 -5.31
C ILE A 128 5.67 -17.52 -4.53
N LYS A 129 4.81 -18.42 -5.02
CA LYS A 129 3.56 -18.77 -4.33
C LYS A 129 3.83 -19.36 -2.95
N GLU A 130 4.78 -20.30 -2.83
CA GLU A 130 5.16 -20.90 -1.55
C GLU A 130 5.70 -19.86 -0.57
N ALA A 131 6.57 -18.94 -1.03
CA ALA A 131 7.08 -17.86 -0.21
C ALA A 131 5.96 -16.92 0.29
N ILE A 132 4.98 -16.60 -0.57
CA ILE A 132 3.81 -15.80 -0.19
C ILE A 132 2.96 -16.55 0.85
N GLU A 133 2.73 -17.85 0.67
CA GLU A 133 2.01 -18.68 1.65
C GLU A 133 2.73 -18.72 2.99
N LEU A 134 4.05 -18.90 3.01
CA LEU A 134 4.87 -18.85 4.22
C LEU A 134 4.74 -17.49 4.92
N ALA A 135 4.89 -16.39 4.19
CA ALA A 135 4.77 -15.03 4.74
C ALA A 135 3.37 -14.76 5.30
N ASN A 136 2.31 -15.17 4.59
CA ASN A 136 0.92 -15.02 5.06
C ASN A 136 0.62 -15.84 6.33
N ASN A 137 1.35 -16.93 6.55
CA ASN A 137 1.28 -17.72 7.78
C ASN A 137 2.17 -17.18 8.90
N GLY A 138 2.87 -16.05 8.69
CA GLY A 138 3.79 -15.44 9.64
C GLY A 138 5.20 -16.02 9.64
N ASN A 139 5.50 -16.99 8.76
CA ASN A 139 6.82 -17.60 8.62
C ASN A 139 7.70 -16.76 7.68
N PHE A 140 7.95 -15.51 8.06
CA PHE A 140 8.68 -14.55 7.22
C PHE A 140 10.13 -14.97 6.95
N GLU A 141 10.84 -15.47 7.96
CA GLU A 141 12.23 -15.92 7.83
C GLU A 141 12.37 -17.09 6.83
N ASP A 142 11.44 -18.05 6.89
CA ASP A 142 11.41 -19.19 5.96
C ASP A 142 11.12 -18.73 4.53
N ALA A 143 10.16 -17.80 4.36
CA ALA A 143 9.83 -17.21 3.06
C ALA A 143 11.02 -16.46 2.44
N ILE A 144 11.69 -15.65 3.25
CA ILE A 144 12.89 -14.89 2.86
C ILE A 144 14.01 -15.84 2.47
N SER A 145 14.28 -16.86 3.28
CA SER A 145 15.32 -17.87 3.04
C SER A 145 15.06 -18.64 1.74
N LEU A 146 13.83 -19.08 1.50
CA LEU A 146 13.41 -19.77 0.27
C LEU A 146 13.74 -18.93 -0.97
N LEU A 147 13.29 -17.67 -1.00
CA LEU A 147 13.52 -16.78 -2.13
C LEU A 147 15.01 -16.46 -2.32
N GLN A 148 15.75 -16.21 -1.23
CA GLN A 148 17.18 -15.92 -1.29
C GLN A 148 17.99 -17.09 -1.86
N VAL A 149 17.71 -18.32 -1.42
CA VAL A 149 18.37 -19.53 -1.92
C VAL A 149 18.07 -19.73 -3.40
N THR A 150 16.80 -19.63 -3.81
CA THR A 150 16.44 -19.79 -5.22
C THR A 150 17.05 -18.70 -6.11
N LEU A 151 17.16 -17.46 -5.62
CA LEU A 151 17.77 -16.35 -6.35
C LEU A 151 19.26 -16.54 -6.65
N ILE A 152 19.98 -17.43 -5.94
CA ILE A 152 21.39 -17.73 -6.22
C ILE A 152 21.56 -18.40 -7.58
N ASP A 153 20.62 -19.28 -7.95
CA ASP A 153 20.69 -20.08 -9.18
C ASP A 153 19.85 -19.49 -10.34
N THR A 154 19.02 -18.48 -10.07
CA THR A 154 18.19 -17.80 -11.07
C THR A 154 19.00 -16.77 -11.86
N ASN A 155 19.09 -16.97 -13.17
CA ASN A 155 19.86 -16.09 -14.06
C ASN A 155 19.00 -15.41 -15.15
N ILE A 156 17.68 -15.64 -15.14
CA ILE A 156 16.74 -15.02 -16.08
C ILE A 156 16.33 -13.67 -15.49
N PRO A 157 16.66 -12.53 -16.14
CA PRO A 157 16.44 -11.19 -15.55
C PRO A 157 15.00 -10.92 -15.11
N GLU A 158 14.02 -11.37 -15.89
CA GLU A 158 12.59 -11.25 -15.58
C GLU A 158 12.22 -11.99 -14.29
N LEU A 159 12.66 -13.25 -14.15
CA LEU A 159 12.42 -14.05 -12.94
C LEU A 159 13.16 -13.49 -11.72
N VAL A 160 14.38 -12.99 -11.91
CA VAL A 160 15.12 -12.30 -10.84
C VAL A 160 14.32 -11.08 -10.36
N ALA A 161 13.77 -10.29 -11.28
CA ALA A 161 12.99 -9.10 -10.95
C ALA A 161 11.70 -9.46 -10.18
N GLU A 162 10.94 -10.45 -10.64
CA GLU A 162 9.71 -10.91 -9.98
C GLU A 162 9.99 -11.45 -8.57
N MET A 163 10.96 -12.35 -8.44
CA MET A 163 11.36 -12.90 -7.13
C MET A 163 11.87 -11.82 -6.18
N SER A 164 12.61 -10.83 -6.70
CA SER A 164 13.11 -9.71 -5.90
C SER A 164 11.99 -8.77 -5.47
N LEU A 165 10.94 -8.61 -6.29
CA LEU A 165 9.74 -7.87 -5.91
C LEU A 165 9.03 -8.56 -4.74
N THR A 166 8.79 -9.86 -4.83
CA THR A 166 8.19 -10.62 -3.73
C THR A 166 9.06 -10.59 -2.47
N LEU A 167 10.37 -10.83 -2.60
CA LEU A 167 11.31 -10.80 -1.48
C LEU A 167 11.32 -9.45 -0.79
N GLY A 168 11.43 -8.36 -1.55
CA GLY A 168 11.41 -7.00 -1.02
C GLY A 168 10.11 -6.67 -0.31
N SER A 169 8.96 -7.09 -0.86
CA SER A 169 7.66 -6.89 -0.20
C SER A 169 7.53 -7.66 1.12
N ILE A 170 8.00 -8.90 1.16
CA ILE A 170 8.01 -9.71 2.40
C ILE A 170 8.93 -9.06 3.43
N GLN A 171 10.14 -8.63 3.04
CA GLN A 171 11.09 -7.96 3.92
C GLN A 171 10.53 -6.63 4.46
N TYR A 172 9.90 -5.82 3.61
CA TYR A 172 9.23 -4.59 4.01
C TYR A 172 8.15 -4.86 5.07
N ASN A 173 7.27 -5.83 4.80
CA ASN A 173 6.17 -6.19 5.70
C ASN A 173 6.68 -6.78 7.02
N TYR A 174 7.85 -7.42 7.00
CA TYR A 174 8.52 -7.93 8.19
C TYR A 174 9.30 -6.85 8.97
N GLY A 175 9.44 -5.64 8.41
CA GLY A 175 10.17 -4.52 9.00
C GLY A 175 11.68 -4.50 8.69
N GLU A 176 12.15 -5.36 7.79
CA GLU A 176 13.53 -5.39 7.31
C GLU A 176 13.75 -4.41 6.15
N TYR A 177 13.58 -3.12 6.41
CA TYR A 177 13.58 -2.10 5.36
C TYR A 177 14.91 -1.98 4.59
N GLU A 178 16.06 -2.11 5.24
CA GLU A 178 17.37 -2.08 4.54
C GLU A 178 17.53 -3.29 3.60
N SER A 179 17.08 -4.47 4.02
CA SER A 179 17.06 -5.65 3.15
C SER A 179 16.10 -5.46 1.97
N ALA A 180 14.93 -4.86 2.22
CA ALA A 180 13.93 -4.56 1.20
C ALA A 180 14.47 -3.58 0.14
N VAL A 181 15.25 -2.56 0.54
CA VAL A 181 15.96 -1.67 -0.39
C VAL A 181 16.82 -2.49 -1.36
N LEU A 182 17.67 -3.39 -0.85
CA LEU A 182 18.55 -4.20 -1.69
C LEU A 182 17.77 -5.08 -2.67
N SER A 183 16.63 -5.62 -2.24
CA SER A 183 15.74 -6.43 -3.08
C SER A 183 15.11 -5.59 -4.19
N PHE A 184 14.58 -4.40 -3.88
CA PHE A 184 14.01 -3.53 -4.91
C PHE A 184 15.07 -2.91 -5.84
N GLU A 185 16.27 -2.61 -5.35
CA GLU A 185 17.41 -2.20 -6.19
C GLU A 185 17.83 -3.30 -7.17
N ARG A 186 17.70 -4.58 -6.77
CA ARG A 186 17.97 -5.69 -7.68
C ARG A 186 17.04 -5.67 -8.89
N ILE A 187 15.77 -5.29 -8.73
CA ILE A 187 14.79 -5.16 -9.83
C ILE A 187 15.28 -4.14 -10.85
N ILE A 188 15.61 -2.93 -10.40
CA ILE A 188 15.99 -1.81 -11.28
C ILE A 188 17.36 -2.01 -11.95
N SER A 189 18.17 -2.96 -11.45
CA SER A 189 19.46 -3.34 -12.04
C SER A 189 19.36 -4.37 -13.18
N GLN A 190 18.20 -5.00 -13.36
CA GLN A 190 18.01 -6.02 -14.39
C GLN A 190 17.91 -5.41 -15.81
N THR A 191 18.47 -6.08 -16.81
CA THR A 191 18.55 -5.55 -18.20
C THR A 191 17.24 -5.65 -18.97
N THR A 192 16.34 -6.53 -18.57
CA THR A 192 15.07 -6.80 -19.25
C THR A 192 14.04 -7.16 -18.20
N VAL A 193 13.10 -6.24 -17.97
CA VAL A 193 12.04 -6.35 -16.95
C VAL A 193 10.76 -5.80 -17.56
N ASP A 194 9.64 -6.42 -17.23
CA ASP A 194 8.33 -5.86 -17.55
C ASP A 194 8.17 -4.46 -16.94
N ILE A 195 7.56 -3.55 -17.70
CA ILE A 195 7.45 -2.14 -17.30
C ILE A 195 6.66 -1.98 -15.99
N GLN A 196 5.67 -2.84 -15.73
CA GLN A 196 4.84 -2.79 -14.53
C GLN A 196 5.64 -3.28 -13.31
N VAL A 197 6.47 -4.32 -13.48
CA VAL A 197 7.35 -4.81 -12.42
C VAL A 197 8.40 -3.76 -12.08
N LEU A 198 8.97 -3.09 -13.08
CA LEU A 198 9.93 -2.01 -12.89
C LEU A 198 9.29 -0.79 -12.18
N GLU A 199 8.07 -0.41 -12.57
CA GLU A 199 7.32 0.69 -11.91
C GLU A 199 7.03 0.36 -10.45
N LYS A 200 6.54 -0.85 -10.17
CA LYS A 200 6.34 -1.38 -8.82
C LYS A 200 7.64 -1.34 -8.01
N GLY A 201 8.77 -1.75 -8.61
CA GLY A 201 10.08 -1.70 -7.98
C GLY A 201 10.46 -0.30 -7.50
N TYR A 202 10.33 0.72 -8.35
CA TYR A 202 10.58 2.11 -7.96
C TYR A 202 9.59 2.62 -6.92
N TRP A 203 8.30 2.29 -7.06
CA TRP A 203 7.26 2.72 -6.13
C TRP A 203 7.49 2.15 -4.72
N TYR A 204 7.81 0.87 -4.61
CA TYR A 204 8.09 0.23 -3.33
C TYR A 204 9.44 0.66 -2.74
N LEU A 205 10.45 0.88 -3.59
CA LEU A 205 11.73 1.46 -3.15
C LEU A 205 11.53 2.85 -2.53
N ALA A 206 10.71 3.71 -3.15
CA ALA A 206 10.40 5.04 -2.61
C ALA A 206 9.73 4.98 -1.22
N ASN A 207 8.76 4.08 -1.05
CA ASN A 207 8.09 3.87 0.23
C ASN A 207 9.03 3.27 1.29
N THR A 208 9.93 2.38 0.88
CA THR A 208 10.96 1.83 1.77
C THR A 208 11.93 2.91 2.24
N TYR A 209 12.31 3.84 1.35
CA TYR A 209 13.10 5.00 1.74
C TYR A 209 12.37 5.94 2.69
N LEU A 210 11.04 6.11 2.55
CA LEU A 210 10.26 6.86 3.54
C LEU A 210 10.28 6.18 4.93
N GLN A 211 10.15 4.85 5.01
CA GLN A 211 10.27 4.11 6.28
C GLN A 211 11.64 4.31 6.96
N LEU A 212 12.68 4.50 6.15
CA LEU A 212 14.05 4.74 6.61
C LEU A 212 14.39 6.24 6.83
N ASP A 213 13.42 7.14 6.67
CA ASP A 213 13.63 8.61 6.70
C ASP A 213 14.67 9.11 5.67
N ARG A 214 14.88 8.36 4.58
CA ARG A 214 15.78 8.68 3.47
C ARG A 214 15.06 9.54 2.42
N LEU A 215 14.64 10.74 2.81
CA LEU A 215 13.73 11.58 2.02
C LEU A 215 14.24 11.95 0.62
N ALA A 216 15.54 12.18 0.45
CA ALA A 216 16.13 12.51 -0.86
C ALA A 216 16.11 11.32 -1.83
N ASP A 217 16.31 10.11 -1.30
CA ASP A 217 16.26 8.88 -2.07
C ASP A 217 14.80 8.54 -2.42
N ALA A 218 13.88 8.73 -1.46
CA ALA A 218 12.44 8.60 -1.70
C ALA A 218 11.94 9.55 -2.79
N GLU A 219 12.36 10.82 -2.78
CA GLU A 219 12.02 11.80 -3.82
C GLU A 219 12.49 11.34 -5.20
N SER A 220 13.74 10.86 -5.28
CA SER A 220 14.33 10.37 -6.53
C SER A 220 13.57 9.15 -7.06
N ALA A 221 13.20 8.21 -6.18
CA ALA A 221 12.45 7.02 -6.55
C ALA A 221 10.99 7.36 -6.96
N PHE A 222 10.31 8.28 -6.27
CA PHE A 222 8.98 8.74 -6.69
C PHE A 222 9.00 9.46 -8.03
N GLN A 223 10.04 10.25 -8.31
CA GLN A 223 10.21 10.85 -9.63
C GLN A 223 10.34 9.78 -10.71
N LYS A 224 11.10 8.71 -10.45
CA LYS A 224 11.21 7.57 -11.37
C LYS A 224 9.87 6.86 -11.58
N THR A 225 9.10 6.61 -10.52
CA THR A 225 7.73 6.06 -10.65
C THR A 225 6.85 6.98 -11.51
N LEU A 226 6.87 8.29 -11.27
CA LEU A 226 6.08 9.26 -12.03
C LEU A 226 6.46 9.29 -13.52
N ASP A 227 7.75 9.21 -13.83
CA ASP A 227 8.26 9.24 -15.21
C ASP A 227 7.78 8.04 -16.05
N MET A 228 7.36 6.94 -15.40
CA MET A 228 6.90 5.72 -16.07
C MET A 228 5.45 5.78 -16.56
N ASP A 229 4.67 6.79 -16.13
CA ASP A 229 3.26 7.03 -16.53
C ASP A 229 2.34 5.79 -16.37
N GLY A 230 2.67 4.93 -15.39
CA GLY A 230 1.89 3.75 -15.06
C GLY A 230 0.93 3.98 -13.88
N GLN A 231 0.53 2.89 -13.23
CA GLN A 231 -0.56 2.89 -12.25
C GLN A 231 -0.26 3.71 -10.98
N TYR A 232 1.01 3.84 -10.61
CA TYR A 232 1.43 4.54 -9.39
C TYR A 232 1.75 6.01 -9.64
N SER A 233 1.84 6.45 -10.89
CA SER A 233 2.28 7.81 -11.29
C SER A 233 1.52 8.93 -10.59
N ARG A 234 0.19 8.83 -10.51
CA ARG A 234 -0.64 9.86 -9.86
C ARG A 234 -0.35 9.99 -8.37
N ILE A 235 -0.15 8.86 -7.69
CA ILE A 235 0.13 8.81 -6.25
C ILE A 235 1.58 9.23 -5.99
N ALA A 236 2.53 8.80 -6.82
CA ALA A 236 3.92 9.23 -6.77
C ALA A 236 4.05 10.75 -6.92
N LYS A 237 3.32 11.37 -7.86
CA LYS A 237 3.25 12.83 -7.99
C LYS A 237 2.80 13.52 -6.72
N THR A 238 1.76 12.98 -6.07
CA THR A 238 1.22 13.56 -4.84
C THR A 238 2.24 13.50 -3.70
N ASN A 239 2.95 12.38 -3.55
CA ASN A 239 4.03 12.22 -2.56
C ASN A 239 5.23 13.12 -2.87
N LEU A 240 5.58 13.29 -4.14
CA LEU A 240 6.65 14.17 -4.57
C LEU A 240 6.35 15.64 -4.22
N GLU A 241 5.15 16.12 -4.54
CA GLU A 241 4.70 17.47 -4.19
C GLU A 241 4.74 17.70 -2.67
N ALA A 242 4.32 16.70 -1.89
CA ALA A 242 4.37 16.77 -0.44
C ALA A 242 5.82 16.82 0.08
N LEU A 243 6.74 15.97 -0.42
CA LEU A 243 8.17 15.99 -0.06
C LEU A 243 8.83 17.34 -0.35
N GLN A 244 8.49 17.94 -1.48
CA GLN A 244 9.02 19.25 -1.89
C GLN A 244 8.44 20.39 -1.06
N SER A 245 7.20 20.27 -0.58
CA SER A 245 6.54 21.31 0.23
C SER A 245 7.08 21.45 1.66
N VAL A 246 7.81 20.43 2.14
CA VAL A 246 8.39 20.40 3.50
C VAL A 246 9.80 21.02 3.54
N ARG A 247 10.40 21.34 2.38
CA ARG A 247 11.69 22.03 2.25
C ARG A 247 11.56 23.55 2.35
#